data_AF-A0A507QR80-F1
#
_entry.id   AF-A0A507QR80-F1
#
_cell.length_a   1.000
_cell.length_b   1.000
_cell.length_c   1.000
_cell.angle_alpha   90.00
_cell.angle_beta   90.00
_cell.angle_gamma   90.00
#
_symmetry.space_group_name_H-M   'P 1'
#
loop_
_entity.id
_entity.type
_entity.pdbx_description
1 polymer ?
#
loop_
_entity_poly.entity_id
_entity_poly.type
_entity_poly.pdbx_seq_one_letter_code
_entity_poly.pdbx_strand_id
1 'polypeptide(L)'
;MLQYGSPSLETQDAFNEARKLYLAATASWTHLLDRELLGYKHAGHGILARAELEEYLRRGTEIVELERRFQENLARGNRGVWFTLELDGVPRDELVKWMARSSEGGQLTADEQHKQEKVSVPFANGGTLAVLTNAHRPETRKRMFLADNLNLKANKPLLEEIVKRRAKQAQFLKYSTHADFRIERRMAKSTKWVRGFLDQLRQPLCSRGREETAVLQRRRLQDLQSRGQDDVQRVEEGFAPWDKRYIE
;
A
#
# COMPACT_ATOMS: atom_id res chain seq x y z
N MET A 1 -16.51 71.62 -15.74
CA MET A 1 -15.78 70.51 -16.40
C MET A 1 -14.87 69.88 -15.35
N LEU A 2 -15.20 68.69 -14.86
CA LEU A 2 -14.30 67.97 -13.96
C LEU A 2 -13.09 67.52 -14.77
N GLN A 3 -11.93 68.13 -14.50
CA GLN A 3 -10.65 67.67 -15.03
C GLN A 3 -10.38 66.28 -14.44
N TYR A 4 -10.54 65.25 -15.25
CA TYR A 4 -9.98 63.95 -14.94
C TYR A 4 -8.46 64.12 -14.93
N GLY A 5 -7.87 64.17 -13.74
CA GLY A 5 -6.42 64.19 -13.58
C GLY A 5 -5.81 62.97 -14.29
N SER A 6 -4.71 63.20 -15.01
CA SER A 6 -3.94 62.14 -15.65
C SER A 6 -3.65 61.01 -14.65
N PRO A 7 -3.75 59.72 -15.03
CA PRO A 7 -3.53 58.61 -14.10
C PRO A 7 -2.16 58.75 -13.44
N SER A 8 -2.11 58.81 -12.11
CA SER A 8 -0.85 58.75 -11.37
C SER A 8 -0.27 57.34 -11.48
N LEU A 9 1.06 57.21 -11.40
CA LEU A 9 1.74 55.91 -11.36
C LEU A 9 1.12 54.98 -10.30
N GLU A 10 0.77 55.51 -9.13
CA GLU A 10 0.10 54.78 -8.05
C GLU A 10 -1.27 54.21 -8.47
N THR A 11 -2.07 54.95 -9.24
CA THR A 11 -3.35 54.43 -9.76
C THR A 11 -3.16 53.36 -10.83
N GLN A 12 -2.08 53.44 -11.62
CA GLN A 12 -1.74 52.41 -12.59
C GLN A 12 -1.24 51.13 -11.91
N ASP A 13 -0.45 51.26 -10.85
CA ASP A 13 0.02 50.12 -10.05
C ASP A 13 -1.13 49.42 -9.32
N ALA A 14 -2.05 50.18 -8.73
CA ALA A 14 -3.25 49.64 -8.10
C ALA A 14 -4.14 48.89 -9.10
N PHE A 15 -4.32 49.41 -10.32
CA PHE A 15 -5.04 48.73 -11.39
C PHE A 15 -4.33 47.44 -11.83
N ASN A 16 -3.01 47.48 -11.99
CA ASN A 16 -2.22 46.30 -12.36
C ASN A 16 -2.34 45.19 -11.31
N GLU A 17 -2.31 45.55 -10.02
CA GLU A 17 -2.47 44.59 -8.93
C GLU A 17 -3.91 44.03 -8.88
N ALA A 18 -4.92 44.89 -9.02
CA ALA A 18 -6.31 44.45 -9.14
C ALA A 18 -6.53 43.51 -10.33
N ARG A 19 -5.90 43.78 -11.48
CA ARG A 19 -5.94 42.91 -12.67
C ARG A 19 -5.28 41.56 -12.42
N LYS A 20 -4.14 41.51 -11.74
CA LYS A 20 -3.50 40.24 -11.36
C LYS A 20 -4.40 39.42 -10.45
N LEU A 21 -4.99 40.04 -9.42
CA LEU A 21 -5.93 39.39 -8.50
C LEU A 21 -7.16 38.85 -9.23
N TYR A 22 -7.72 39.64 -10.17
CA TYR A 22 -8.84 39.22 -10.99
C TYR A 22 -8.49 38.03 -11.89
N LEU A 23 -7.34 38.04 -12.56
CA LEU A 23 -6.89 36.93 -13.39
C LEU A 23 -6.62 35.67 -12.56
N ALA A 24 -6.02 35.81 -11.38
CA ALA A 24 -5.79 34.71 -10.44
C ALA A 24 -7.11 34.12 -9.93
N ALA A 25 -8.07 34.96 -9.55
CA ALA A 25 -9.41 34.53 -9.14
C ALA A 25 -10.13 33.77 -10.28
N THR A 26 -10.06 34.31 -11.50
CA THR A 26 -10.65 33.68 -12.70
C THR A 26 -10.02 32.32 -13.00
N ALA A 27 -8.70 32.20 -12.90
CA ALA A 27 -7.99 30.92 -13.05
C ALA A 27 -8.38 29.91 -11.96
N SER A 28 -8.55 30.37 -10.72
CA SER A 28 -9.02 29.52 -9.61
C SER A 28 -10.44 29.01 -9.85
N TRP A 29 -11.35 29.89 -10.29
CA TRP A 29 -12.75 29.54 -10.55
C TRP A 29 -12.92 28.60 -11.75
N THR A 30 -12.16 28.81 -12.82
CA THR A 30 -12.18 27.91 -13.99
C THR A 30 -11.67 26.52 -13.60
N HIS A 31 -10.56 26.43 -12.86
CA HIS A 31 -10.07 25.16 -12.34
C HIS A 31 -11.08 24.47 -11.41
N LEU A 32 -11.74 25.23 -10.53
CA LEU A 32 -12.80 24.69 -9.67
C LEU A 32 -13.95 24.14 -10.50
N LEU A 33 -14.43 24.90 -11.49
CA LEU A 33 -15.51 24.49 -12.37
C LEU A 33 -15.17 23.21 -13.14
N ASP A 34 -13.99 23.14 -13.76
CA ASP A 34 -13.51 21.96 -14.49
C ASP A 34 -13.47 20.72 -13.57
N ARG A 35 -13.03 20.91 -12.32
CA ARG A 35 -12.99 19.83 -11.33
C ARG A 35 -14.39 19.32 -10.96
N GLU A 36 -15.35 20.21 -10.78
CA GLU A 36 -16.74 19.83 -10.46
C GLU A 36 -17.41 19.15 -11.66
N LEU A 37 -17.24 19.70 -12.87
CA LEU A 37 -17.73 19.09 -14.11
C LEU A 37 -17.16 17.69 -14.35
N LEU A 38 -15.87 17.50 -14.06
CA LEU A 38 -15.24 16.18 -14.09
C LEU A 38 -15.86 15.23 -13.06
N GLY A 39 -16.24 15.74 -11.88
CA GLY A 39 -17.00 14.98 -10.88
C GLY A 39 -18.34 14.48 -11.40
N TYR A 40 -19.11 15.35 -12.05
CA TYR A 40 -20.38 14.96 -12.68
C TYR A 40 -20.19 13.95 -13.81
N LYS A 41 -19.17 14.14 -14.65
CA LYS A 41 -18.80 13.18 -15.71
C LYS A 41 -18.46 11.80 -15.12
N HIS A 42 -17.71 11.76 -14.01
CA HIS A 42 -17.35 10.52 -13.32
C HIS A 42 -18.53 9.85 -12.61
N ALA A 43 -19.56 10.62 -12.28
CA ALA A 43 -20.85 10.10 -11.82
C ALA A 43 -21.73 9.59 -12.99
N GLY A 44 -21.32 9.82 -14.24
CA GLY A 44 -22.03 9.37 -15.45
C GLY A 44 -22.95 10.42 -16.08
N HIS A 45 -23.03 11.62 -15.50
CA HIS A 45 -23.85 12.70 -16.04
C HIS A 45 -23.28 13.21 -17.37
N GLY A 46 -24.15 13.41 -18.36
CA GLY A 46 -23.77 13.85 -19.70
C GLY A 46 -23.19 12.76 -20.61
N ILE A 47 -23.01 11.53 -20.11
CA ILE A 47 -22.56 10.37 -20.90
C ILE A 47 -23.66 9.30 -20.98
N LEU A 48 -24.34 9.05 -19.86
CA LEU A 48 -25.29 7.96 -19.71
C LEU A 48 -26.73 8.45 -19.74
N ALA A 49 -27.64 7.63 -20.29
CA ALA A 49 -29.08 7.82 -20.13
C ALA A 49 -29.54 7.54 -18.68
N ARG A 50 -30.74 7.98 -18.30
CA ARG A 50 -31.25 7.82 -16.92
C ARG A 50 -31.27 6.36 -16.44
N ALA A 51 -31.72 5.43 -17.29
CA ALA A 51 -31.74 4.01 -16.95
C ALA A 51 -30.32 3.42 -16.79
N GLU A 52 -29.38 3.85 -17.64
CA GLU A 52 -27.97 3.45 -17.56
C GLU A 52 -27.30 4.02 -16.30
N LEU A 53 -27.68 5.24 -15.89
CA LEU A 53 -27.18 5.87 -14.67
C LEU A 53 -27.56 5.09 -13.41
N GLU A 54 -28.82 4.64 -13.31
CA GLU A 54 -29.27 3.80 -12.19
C GLU A 54 -28.49 2.48 -12.13
N GLU A 55 -28.26 1.85 -13.29
CA GLU A 55 -27.43 0.65 -13.35
C GLU A 55 -25.97 0.93 -12.96
N TYR A 56 -25.39 2.04 -13.42
CA TYR A 56 -24.04 2.46 -13.09
C TYR A 56 -23.87 2.66 -11.58
N LEU A 57 -24.81 3.34 -10.93
CA LEU A 57 -24.81 3.56 -9.49
C LEU A 57 -24.93 2.24 -8.72
N ARG A 58 -25.84 1.35 -9.14
CA ARG A 58 -25.99 0.00 -8.54
C ARG A 58 -24.71 -0.82 -8.65
N ARG A 59 -24.07 -0.85 -9.82
CA ARG A 59 -22.78 -1.54 -10.00
C ARG A 59 -21.68 -0.94 -9.12
N GLY A 60 -21.72 0.38 -8.92
CA GLY A 60 -20.82 1.10 -8.01
C GLY A 60 -20.98 0.66 -6.55
N THR A 61 -22.21 0.53 -6.05
CA THR A 61 -22.47 0.08 -4.67
C THR A 61 -22.02 -1.37 -4.46
N GLU A 62 -22.20 -2.24 -5.44
CA GLU A 62 -21.70 -3.63 -5.40
C GLU A 62 -20.17 -3.70 -5.27
N ILE A 63 -19.43 -2.80 -5.94
CA ILE A 63 -17.97 -2.70 -5.79
C ILE A 63 -17.61 -2.26 -4.37
N VAL A 64 -18.29 -1.25 -3.82
CA VAL A 64 -18.06 -0.75 -2.46
C VAL A 64 -18.31 -1.85 -1.42
N GLU A 65 -19.35 -2.66 -1.60
CA GLU A 65 -19.63 -3.79 -0.70
C GLU A 65 -18.53 -4.87 -0.76
N LEU A 66 -17.99 -5.17 -1.94
CA LEU A 66 -16.85 -6.08 -2.06
C LEU A 66 -15.58 -5.51 -1.40
N GLU A 67 -15.33 -4.21 -1.56
CA GLU A 67 -14.23 -3.51 -0.88
C GLU A 67 -14.40 -3.55 0.65
N ARG A 68 -15.62 -3.35 1.15
CA ARG A 68 -15.94 -3.47 2.57
C ARG A 68 -15.61 -4.87 3.10
N ARG A 69 -16.07 -5.92 2.43
CA ARG A 69 -15.75 -7.32 2.79
C ARG A 69 -14.25 -7.60 2.75
N PHE A 70 -13.55 -7.06 1.76
CA PHE A 70 -12.09 -7.18 1.66
C PHE A 70 -11.39 -6.57 2.90
N GLN A 71 -11.83 -5.39 3.33
CA GLN A 71 -11.31 -4.71 4.52
C GLN A 71 -11.68 -5.45 5.82
N GLU A 72 -12.90 -5.98 5.93
CA GLU A 72 -13.30 -6.79 7.08
C GLU A 72 -12.43 -8.03 7.23
N ASN A 73 -12.16 -8.72 6.13
CA ASN A 73 -11.26 -9.87 6.11
C ASN A 73 -9.82 -9.49 6.47
N LEU A 74 -9.36 -8.29 6.08
CA LEU A 74 -8.04 -7.78 6.49
C LEU A 74 -7.98 -7.56 8.01
N ALA A 75 -9.00 -6.94 8.58
CA ALA A 75 -9.09 -6.68 10.01
C ALA A 75 -9.22 -7.98 10.83
N ARG A 76 -10.07 -8.92 10.40
CA ARG A 76 -10.28 -10.23 11.05
C ARG A 76 -9.13 -11.20 10.83
N GLY A 77 -8.44 -11.08 9.69
CA GLY A 77 -7.33 -11.94 9.30
C GLY A 77 -6.11 -11.77 10.21
N ASN A 78 -6.01 -10.70 11.01
CA ASN A 78 -4.87 -10.43 11.89
C ASN A 78 -4.75 -11.40 13.09
N ARG A 79 -4.59 -12.69 12.81
CA ARG A 79 -4.39 -13.77 13.76
C ARG A 79 -2.91 -14.13 13.78
N GLY A 80 -2.29 -14.12 14.95
CA GLY A 80 -0.88 -14.43 15.09
C GLY A 80 -0.50 -15.87 14.78
N VAL A 81 0.80 -16.15 14.76
CA VAL A 81 1.36 -17.50 14.69
C VAL A 81 1.85 -17.90 16.09
N TRP A 82 1.54 -19.13 16.49
CA TRP A 82 2.00 -19.69 17.74
C TRP A 82 3.40 -20.27 17.60
N PHE A 83 4.31 -19.81 18.45
CA PHE A 83 5.67 -20.31 18.59
C PHE A 83 5.87 -20.86 20.01
N THR A 84 6.69 -21.89 20.18
CA THR A 84 7.04 -22.42 21.52
C THR A 84 8.32 -21.76 22.04
N LEU A 85 9.48 -22.20 21.53
CA LEU A 85 10.82 -21.80 21.99
C LEU A 85 11.74 -21.49 20.80
N GLU A 86 11.16 -21.07 19.68
CA GLU A 86 11.87 -20.83 18.42
C GLU A 86 12.22 -19.35 18.18
N LEU A 87 11.97 -18.49 19.18
CA LEU A 87 12.14 -17.03 19.12
C LEU A 87 13.49 -16.56 19.67
N ASP A 88 14.55 -17.34 19.47
CA ASP A 88 15.91 -16.94 19.84
C ASP A 88 16.34 -15.68 19.05
N GLY A 89 16.90 -14.70 19.75
CA GLY A 89 17.29 -13.39 19.21
C GLY A 89 16.23 -12.29 19.33
N VAL A 90 14.95 -12.62 19.55
CA VAL A 90 13.88 -11.60 19.70
C VAL A 90 14.00 -10.86 21.05
N PRO A 91 13.88 -9.52 21.09
CA PRO A 91 13.94 -8.76 22.34
C PRO A 91 12.95 -9.24 23.39
N ARG A 92 13.41 -9.37 24.63
CA ARG A 92 12.59 -9.85 25.76
C ARG A 92 11.35 -9.00 26.00
N ASP A 93 11.44 -7.69 25.78
CA ASP A 93 10.33 -6.75 25.94
C ASP A 93 9.16 -7.05 25.00
N GLU A 94 9.44 -7.54 23.79
CA GLU A 94 8.40 -7.93 22.82
C GLU A 94 7.76 -9.26 23.20
N LEU A 95 8.57 -10.21 23.67
CA LEU A 95 8.09 -11.50 24.16
C LEU A 95 7.14 -11.33 25.35
N VAL A 96 7.47 -10.46 26.31
CA VAL A 96 6.61 -10.15 27.47
C VAL A 96 5.26 -9.58 27.03
N LYS A 97 5.25 -8.65 26.06
CA LYS A 97 4.01 -8.08 25.51
C LYS A 97 3.13 -9.13 24.85
N TRP A 98 3.72 -10.08 24.13
CA TRP A 98 2.96 -11.13 23.45
C TRP A 98 2.47 -12.21 24.42
N MET A 99 3.25 -12.54 25.45
CA MET A 99 2.84 -13.44 26.52
C MET A 99 1.64 -12.88 27.29
N ALA A 100 1.68 -11.61 27.70
CA ALA A 100 0.55 -10.95 28.40
C ALA A 100 -0.74 -10.97 27.57
N ARG A 101 -0.64 -10.75 26.25
CA ARG A 101 -1.79 -10.83 25.33
C ARG A 101 -2.28 -12.26 25.10
N SER A 102 -1.40 -13.24 25.23
CA SER A 102 -1.76 -14.66 25.08
C SER A 102 -2.49 -15.19 26.32
N SER A 103 -2.19 -14.67 27.52
CA SER A 103 -2.91 -15.00 28.76
C SER A 103 -4.30 -14.37 28.86
N GLU A 104 -4.53 -13.20 28.24
CA GLU A 104 -5.84 -12.53 28.26
C GLU A 104 -6.83 -13.08 27.20
N GLY A 105 -6.34 -13.85 26.21
CA GLY A 105 -7.08 -14.17 24.98
C GLY A 105 -7.76 -15.54 24.88
N GLY A 106 -7.81 -16.37 25.92
CA GLY A 106 -8.47 -17.68 25.79
C GLY A 106 -8.64 -18.47 27.08
N GLN A 107 -9.90 -18.84 27.37
CA GLN A 107 -10.26 -19.99 28.20
C GLN A 107 -9.49 -21.23 27.72
N LEU A 108 -8.52 -21.65 28.51
CA LEU A 108 -7.86 -22.93 28.38
C LEU A 108 -8.90 -24.02 28.69
N THR A 109 -9.27 -24.83 27.70
CA THR A 109 -9.88 -26.13 27.98
C THR A 109 -8.88 -26.96 28.79
N ALA A 110 -9.36 -27.59 29.86
CA ALA A 110 -8.58 -28.16 30.96
C ALA A 110 -7.58 -29.29 30.62
N ASP A 111 -7.38 -29.64 29.35
CA ASP A 111 -6.56 -30.78 28.91
C ASP A 111 -5.13 -30.39 28.47
N GLU A 112 -4.71 -29.12 28.55
CA GLU A 112 -3.40 -28.66 28.02
C GLU A 112 -2.36 -28.28 29.11
N GLN A 113 -2.41 -28.88 30.30
CA GLN A 113 -1.42 -28.62 31.37
C GLN A 113 0.01 -29.14 31.10
N HIS A 114 0.29 -29.68 29.90
CA HIS A 114 1.60 -30.19 29.48
C HIS A 114 2.14 -29.62 28.15
N LYS A 115 1.62 -28.49 27.65
CA LYS A 115 2.17 -27.82 26.47
C LYS A 115 3.01 -26.62 26.86
N GLN A 116 4.33 -26.80 26.73
CA GLN A 116 5.37 -25.77 26.64
C GLN A 116 4.82 -24.38 26.31
N GLU A 117 5.18 -23.36 27.11
CA GLU A 117 4.84 -21.95 26.95
C GLU A 117 4.76 -21.53 25.47
N LYS A 118 3.53 -21.52 24.90
CA LYS A 118 3.32 -21.08 23.52
C LYS A 118 3.06 -19.58 23.51
N VAL A 119 3.90 -18.84 22.79
CA VAL A 119 3.74 -17.40 22.57
C VAL A 119 3.03 -17.17 21.24
N SER A 120 1.92 -16.42 21.26
CA SER A 120 1.24 -15.98 20.03
C SER A 120 1.86 -14.68 19.52
N VAL A 121 2.53 -14.74 18.36
CA VAL A 121 3.12 -13.56 17.74
C VAL A 121 2.13 -12.97 16.73
N PRO A 122 1.62 -11.75 16.93
CA PRO A 122 0.68 -11.12 15.99
C PRO A 122 1.37 -10.72 14.68
N PHE A 123 0.63 -10.72 13.57
CA PHE A 123 1.13 -10.17 12.31
C PHE A 123 1.23 -8.63 12.37
N ALA A 124 0.22 -7.99 12.96
CA ALA A 124 0.22 -6.53 13.15
C ALA A 124 1.10 -6.08 14.33
N ASN A 125 1.13 -4.76 14.53
CA ASN A 125 1.78 -4.09 15.66
C ASN A 125 3.28 -4.43 15.78
N GLY A 126 3.93 -4.69 14.64
CA GLY A 126 5.37 -4.96 14.58
C GLY A 126 5.77 -6.41 14.86
N GLY A 127 4.84 -7.34 15.13
CA GLY A 127 5.21 -8.73 15.46
C GLY A 127 5.90 -9.48 14.32
N THR A 128 5.41 -9.37 13.08
CA THR A 128 6.15 -9.90 11.91
C THR A 128 7.52 -9.24 11.75
N LEU A 129 7.60 -7.92 11.92
CA LEU A 129 8.85 -7.18 11.77
C LEU A 129 9.90 -7.63 12.79
N ALA A 130 9.51 -7.73 14.07
CA ALA A 130 10.34 -8.21 15.16
C ALA A 130 10.94 -9.60 14.88
N VAL A 131 10.12 -10.56 14.45
CA VAL A 131 10.59 -11.91 14.15
C VAL A 131 11.50 -11.92 12.93
N LEU A 132 11.18 -11.19 11.86
CA LEU A 132 12.00 -11.18 10.64
C LEU A 132 13.35 -10.47 10.83
N THR A 133 13.43 -9.47 11.71
CA THR A 133 14.66 -8.73 11.98
C THR A 133 15.55 -9.43 13.00
N ASN A 134 14.98 -10.03 14.05
CA ASN A 134 15.76 -10.47 15.20
C ASN A 134 15.88 -11.99 15.35
N ALA A 135 14.93 -12.78 14.83
CA ALA A 135 14.96 -14.23 15.07
C ALA A 135 16.16 -14.87 14.35
N HIS A 136 17.01 -15.59 15.08
CA HIS A 136 18.22 -16.20 14.53
C HIS A 136 17.94 -17.40 13.62
N ARG A 137 16.87 -18.16 13.91
CA ARG A 137 16.52 -19.38 13.16
C ARG A 137 15.82 -19.05 11.84
N PRO A 138 16.34 -19.47 10.68
CA PRO A 138 15.73 -19.19 9.37
C PRO A 138 14.34 -19.83 9.22
N GLU A 139 14.10 -20.98 9.85
CA GLU A 139 12.82 -21.68 9.83
C GLU A 139 11.71 -20.87 10.51
N THR A 140 12.03 -20.20 11.64
CA THR A 140 11.14 -19.29 12.35
C THR A 140 10.75 -18.12 11.45
N ARG A 141 11.74 -17.47 10.80
CA ARG A 141 11.52 -16.37 9.86
C ARG A 141 10.67 -16.82 8.67
N LYS A 142 10.99 -17.97 8.08
CA LYS A 142 10.24 -18.56 6.96
C LYS A 142 8.79 -18.82 7.33
N ARG A 143 8.54 -19.45 8.49
CA ARG A 143 7.18 -19.76 8.97
C ARG A 143 6.37 -18.47 9.18
N MET A 144 6.96 -17.46 9.82
CA MET A 144 6.30 -16.17 10.04
C MET A 144 5.99 -15.47 8.70
N PHE A 145 6.98 -15.39 7.81
CA PHE A 145 6.84 -14.76 6.50
C PHE A 145 5.74 -15.41 5.66
N LEU A 146 5.73 -16.74 5.56
CA LEU A 146 4.73 -17.47 4.78
C LEU A 146 3.35 -17.34 5.40
N ALA A 147 3.23 -17.40 6.72
CA ALA A 147 1.96 -17.26 7.40
C ALA A 147 1.35 -15.87 7.18
N ASP A 148 2.15 -14.81 7.28
CA ASP A 148 1.71 -13.43 7.04
C ASP A 148 1.27 -13.21 5.57
N ASN A 149 2.06 -13.69 4.61
CA ASN A 149 1.74 -13.56 3.18
C ASN A 149 0.53 -14.41 2.74
N LEU A 150 0.26 -15.54 3.42
CA LEU A 150 -0.85 -16.43 3.11
C LEU A 150 -2.12 -16.14 3.91
N ASN A 151 -2.09 -15.14 4.79
CA ASN A 151 -3.17 -14.84 5.72
C ASN A 151 -4.47 -14.39 5.01
N LEU A 152 -4.37 -13.86 3.80
CA LEU A 152 -5.48 -13.23 3.07
C LEU A 152 -6.00 -14.06 1.89
N LYS A 153 -5.92 -15.40 1.97
CA LYS A 153 -6.42 -16.31 0.91
C LYS A 153 -7.87 -16.04 0.51
N ALA A 154 -8.73 -15.72 1.48
CA ALA A 154 -10.13 -15.39 1.23
C ALA A 154 -10.33 -14.10 0.40
N ASN A 155 -9.35 -13.19 0.41
CA ASN A 155 -9.41 -11.93 -0.34
C ASN A 155 -9.01 -12.05 -1.80
N LYS A 156 -8.35 -13.15 -2.20
CA LYS A 156 -7.99 -13.40 -3.61
C LYS A 156 -9.21 -13.33 -4.54
N PRO A 157 -10.30 -14.12 -4.34
CA PRO A 157 -11.47 -14.06 -5.22
C PRO A 157 -12.19 -12.70 -5.16
N LEU A 158 -12.20 -12.04 -4.00
CA LEU A 158 -12.78 -10.69 -3.87
C LEU A 158 -12.02 -9.67 -4.73
N LEU A 159 -10.69 -9.70 -4.71
CA LEU A 159 -9.86 -8.81 -5.51
C LEU A 159 -10.07 -9.04 -7.01
N GLU A 160 -10.10 -10.30 -7.44
CA GLU A 160 -10.37 -10.66 -8.85
C GLU A 160 -11.72 -10.10 -9.31
N GLU A 161 -12.76 -10.23 -8.48
CA GLU A 161 -14.09 -9.71 -8.79
C GLU A 161 -14.15 -8.18 -8.80
N ILE A 162 -13.48 -7.51 -7.85
CA ILE A 162 -13.34 -6.06 -7.82
C ILE A 162 -12.67 -5.55 -9.10
N VAL A 163 -11.59 -6.20 -9.55
CA VAL A 163 -10.87 -5.81 -10.78
C VAL A 163 -11.77 -5.95 -12.01
N LYS A 164 -12.48 -7.08 -12.15
CA LYS A 164 -13.43 -7.31 -13.26
C LYS A 164 -14.54 -6.27 -13.28
N ARG A 165 -15.13 -5.96 -12.11
CA ARG A 165 -16.21 -4.98 -11.98
C ARG A 165 -15.74 -3.57 -12.28
N ARG A 166 -14.57 -3.17 -11.76
CA ARG A 166 -13.95 -1.86 -12.06
C ARG A 166 -13.65 -1.69 -13.55
N ALA A 167 -13.22 -2.74 -14.24
CA ALA A 167 -13.01 -2.71 -15.68
C ALA A 167 -14.33 -2.49 -16.44
N LYS A 168 -15.38 -3.26 -16.10
CA LYS A 168 -16.72 -3.10 -16.68
C LYS A 168 -17.31 -1.70 -16.40
N GLN A 169 -17.12 -1.19 -15.20
CA GLN A 169 -17.58 0.14 -14.79
C GLN A 169 -16.92 1.26 -15.61
N ALA A 170 -15.62 1.15 -15.85
CA ALA A 170 -14.88 2.10 -16.69
C ALA A 170 -15.34 2.05 -18.16
N GLN A 171 -15.53 0.84 -18.70
CA GLN A 171 -16.07 0.63 -20.06
C GLN A 171 -17.48 1.19 -20.22
N PHE A 172 -18.30 1.11 -19.18
CA PHE A 172 -19.64 1.69 -19.17
C PHE A 172 -19.60 3.21 -19.40
N LEU A 173 -18.64 3.89 -18.79
CA LEU A 173 -18.33 5.31 -19.01
C LEU A 173 -17.49 5.59 -20.27
N LYS A 174 -17.33 4.61 -21.16
CA LYS A 174 -16.56 4.69 -22.42
C LYS A 174 -15.04 4.87 -22.25
N TYR A 175 -14.48 4.52 -21.09
CA TYR A 175 -13.03 4.46 -20.89
C TYR A 175 -12.49 3.07 -21.28
N SER A 176 -11.28 3.02 -21.84
CA SER A 176 -10.58 1.79 -22.19
C SER A 176 -10.25 0.93 -20.97
N THR A 177 -9.75 1.58 -19.91
CA THR A 177 -9.36 0.89 -18.67
C THR A 177 -9.78 1.68 -17.44
N HIS A 178 -9.88 0.99 -16.30
CA HIS A 178 -10.11 1.65 -15.02
C HIS A 178 -8.98 2.63 -14.65
N ALA A 179 -7.74 2.35 -15.10
CA ALA A 179 -6.62 3.24 -14.86
C ALA A 179 -6.79 4.58 -15.63
N ASP A 180 -7.24 4.53 -16.89
CA ASP A 180 -7.51 5.74 -17.69
C ASP A 180 -8.63 6.58 -17.06
N PHE A 181 -9.66 5.93 -16.51
CA PHE A 181 -10.70 6.63 -15.75
C PHE A 181 -10.14 7.31 -14.48
N ARG A 182 -9.31 6.61 -13.70
CA ARG A 182 -8.78 7.15 -12.42
C ARG A 182 -7.73 8.24 -12.63
N ILE A 183 -7.00 8.22 -13.74
CA ILE A 183 -5.86 9.12 -13.95
C ILE A 183 -6.29 10.54 -14.28
N GLU A 184 -7.50 10.77 -14.83
CA GLU A 184 -8.02 12.12 -15.12
C GLU A 184 -8.08 13.03 -13.89
N ARG A 185 -8.27 12.47 -12.69
CA ARG A 185 -8.25 13.21 -11.41
C ARG A 185 -6.84 13.38 -10.82
N ARG A 186 -5.81 12.82 -11.45
CA ARG A 186 -4.43 12.84 -10.96
C ARG A 186 -3.60 13.83 -11.76
N MET A 187 -2.47 14.25 -11.18
CA MET A 187 -1.51 15.10 -11.89
C MET A 187 -0.87 14.39 -13.09
N ALA A 188 -0.74 13.06 -13.00
CA ALA A 188 -0.26 12.27 -14.12
C ALA A 188 -1.27 12.37 -15.27
N LYS A 189 -0.84 12.83 -16.44
CA LYS A 189 -1.76 13.17 -17.55
C LYS A 189 -2.24 11.96 -18.36
N SER A 190 -1.57 10.80 -18.25
CA SER A 190 -1.97 9.59 -18.96
C SER A 190 -1.33 8.33 -18.38
N THR A 191 -1.95 7.17 -18.63
CA THR A 191 -1.41 5.86 -18.24
C THR A 191 -0.13 5.53 -19.00
N LYS A 192 -0.01 5.97 -20.26
CA LYS A 192 1.22 5.87 -21.05
C LYS A 192 2.39 6.61 -20.40
N TRP A 193 2.15 7.82 -19.92
CA TRP A 193 3.17 8.60 -19.21
C TRP A 193 3.62 7.90 -17.91
N VAL A 194 2.67 7.38 -17.12
CA VAL A 194 3.00 6.63 -15.89
C VAL A 194 3.86 5.41 -16.19
N ARG A 195 3.51 4.63 -17.23
CA ARG A 195 4.30 3.47 -17.63
C ARG A 195 5.73 3.88 -18.02
N GLY A 196 5.86 4.89 -18.89
CA GLY A 196 7.18 5.40 -19.29
C GLY A 196 8.01 5.92 -18.13
N PHE A 197 7.39 6.61 -17.16
CA PHE A 197 8.05 7.08 -15.95
C PHE A 197 8.56 5.91 -15.08
N LEU A 198 7.74 4.88 -14.86
CA LEU A 198 8.15 3.69 -14.10
C LEU A 198 9.27 2.91 -14.82
N ASP A 199 9.22 2.82 -16.14
CA ASP A 199 10.27 2.17 -16.95
C ASP A 199 11.60 2.93 -16.87
N GLN A 200 11.57 4.28 -16.90
CA GLN A 200 12.74 5.13 -16.71
C GLN A 200 13.36 4.96 -15.33
N LEU A 201 12.54 4.83 -14.28
CA LEU A 201 13.02 4.59 -12.92
C LEU A 201 13.60 3.19 -12.74
N ARG A 202 13.07 2.19 -13.44
CA ARG A 202 13.46 0.78 -13.28
C ARG A 202 14.95 0.55 -13.55
N GLN A 203 15.49 1.15 -14.62
CA GLN A 203 16.90 0.93 -15.00
C GLN A 203 17.91 1.32 -13.90
N PRO A 204 17.93 2.58 -13.40
CA PRO A 204 18.86 2.98 -12.35
C PRO A 204 18.59 2.27 -11.02
N LEU A 205 17.31 2.07 -10.65
CA LEU A 205 16.96 1.41 -9.39
C LEU A 205 17.35 -0.07 -9.39
N CYS A 206 17.18 -0.79 -10.49
CA CYS A 206 17.63 -2.19 -10.59
C CYS A 206 19.16 -2.30 -10.54
N SER A 207 19.91 -1.33 -11.08
CA SER A 207 21.37 -1.32 -10.97
C SER A 207 21.80 -1.18 -9.51
N ARG A 208 21.32 -0.14 -8.82
CA ARG A 208 21.61 0.09 -7.40
C ARG A 208 21.12 -1.06 -6.51
N GLY A 209 19.93 -1.58 -6.79
CA GLY A 209 19.38 -2.72 -6.05
C GLY A 209 20.24 -3.98 -6.14
N ARG A 210 20.94 -4.22 -7.26
CA ARG A 210 21.90 -5.32 -7.36
C ARG A 210 23.14 -5.10 -6.50
N GLU A 211 23.65 -3.87 -6.45
CA GLU A 211 24.78 -3.49 -5.59
C GLU A 211 24.43 -3.66 -4.11
N GLU A 212 23.26 -3.17 -3.69
CA GLU A 212 22.74 -3.33 -2.32
C GLU A 212 22.54 -4.81 -1.97
N THR A 213 21.97 -5.59 -2.88
CA THR A 213 21.78 -7.05 -2.69
C THR A 213 23.12 -7.77 -2.53
N ALA A 214 24.17 -7.35 -3.26
CA ALA A 214 25.51 -7.90 -3.10
C ALA A 214 26.13 -7.55 -1.73
N VAL A 215 25.87 -6.35 -1.20
CA VAL A 215 26.27 -5.98 0.17
C VAL A 215 25.60 -6.89 1.19
N LEU A 216 24.28 -7.11 1.07
CA LEU A 216 23.53 -8.01 1.95
C LEU A 216 24.07 -9.44 1.86
N GLN A 217 24.33 -9.95 0.66
CA GLN A 217 24.91 -11.30 0.51
C GLN A 217 26.26 -11.42 1.23
N ARG A 218 27.14 -10.41 1.16
CA ARG A 218 28.41 -10.42 1.91
C ARG A 218 28.20 -10.45 3.43
N ARG A 219 27.28 -9.64 3.96
CA ARG A 219 26.96 -9.62 5.41
C ARG A 219 26.43 -10.96 5.90
N ARG A 220 25.55 -11.59 5.11
CA ARG A 220 25.04 -12.93 5.39
C ARG A 220 26.17 -13.96 5.49
N LEU A 221 27.12 -13.93 4.56
CA LEU A 221 28.26 -14.86 4.58
C LEU A 221 29.12 -14.66 5.83
N GLN A 222 29.36 -13.42 6.24
CA GLN A 222 30.07 -13.11 7.48
C GLN A 222 29.34 -13.62 8.73
N ASP A 223 28.00 -13.50 8.79
CA ASP A 223 27.18 -14.04 9.88
C ASP A 223 27.16 -15.59 9.90
N LEU A 224 27.18 -16.24 8.75
CA LEU A 224 27.29 -17.70 8.67
C LEU A 224 28.66 -18.21 9.13
N GLN A 225 29.73 -17.52 8.73
CA GLN A 225 31.10 -17.81 9.16
C GLN A 225 31.27 -17.64 10.68
N SER A 226 30.71 -16.58 11.27
CA SER A 226 30.78 -16.38 12.73
C SER A 226 30.04 -17.46 13.53
N ARG A 227 29.08 -18.15 12.90
CA ARG A 227 28.32 -19.28 13.46
C ARG A 227 28.93 -20.65 13.17
N GLY A 228 30.05 -20.70 12.44
CA GLY A 228 30.70 -21.95 12.04
C GLY A 228 29.89 -22.79 11.04
N GLN A 229 29.01 -22.16 10.25
CA GLN A 229 28.22 -22.81 9.21
C GLN A 229 28.80 -22.49 7.81
N ASP A 230 29.86 -23.20 7.42
CA ASP A 230 30.51 -23.05 6.11
C ASP A 230 29.82 -23.91 5.04
N ASP A 231 28.61 -23.51 4.63
CA ASP A 231 27.87 -24.21 3.57
C ASP A 231 28.13 -23.55 2.21
N VAL A 232 29.20 -23.99 1.54
CA VAL A 232 29.74 -23.41 0.29
C VAL A 232 28.71 -23.42 -0.87
N GLN A 233 27.75 -24.35 -0.86
CA GLN A 233 26.70 -24.44 -1.89
C GLN A 233 25.61 -23.36 -1.74
N ARG A 234 25.34 -22.87 -0.51
CA ARG A 234 24.33 -21.82 -0.27
C ARG A 234 24.78 -20.41 -0.67
N VAL A 235 26.05 -20.26 -1.03
CA VAL A 235 26.67 -18.98 -1.41
C VAL A 235 26.22 -18.52 -2.79
N GLU A 236 25.98 -19.46 -3.72
CA GLU A 236 25.65 -19.17 -5.11
C GLU A 236 24.15 -18.90 -5.35
N GLU A 237 23.26 -19.39 -4.49
CA GLU A 237 21.80 -19.35 -4.71
C GLU A 237 21.11 -18.03 -4.27
N GLY A 238 21.86 -17.04 -3.79
CA GLY A 238 21.30 -15.82 -3.20
C GLY A 238 20.62 -16.09 -1.84
N PHE A 239 19.90 -15.10 -1.29
CA PHE A 239 19.20 -15.23 -0.01
C PHE A 239 17.68 -15.22 -0.18
N ALA A 240 16.99 -15.94 0.71
CA ALA A 240 15.54 -16.04 0.65
C ALA A 240 14.85 -14.74 1.10
N PRO A 241 13.62 -14.44 0.64
CA PRO A 241 12.93 -13.20 0.98
C PRO A 241 12.74 -12.95 2.48
N TRP A 242 12.57 -14.02 3.27
CA TRP A 242 12.42 -13.95 4.73
C TRP A 242 13.73 -13.69 5.49
N ASP A 243 14.88 -13.75 4.81
CA ASP A 243 16.19 -13.43 5.39
C ASP A 243 16.59 -11.98 5.11
N LYS A 244 15.93 -11.29 4.18
CA LYS A 244 16.28 -9.92 3.78
C LYS A 244 16.42 -8.98 4.99
N ARG A 245 15.39 -8.92 5.84
CA ARG A 245 15.33 -8.02 7.00
C ARG A 245 16.25 -8.40 8.14
N TYR A 246 16.69 -9.65 8.16
CA TYR A 246 17.64 -10.14 9.15
C TYR A 246 19.06 -9.68 8.85
N ILE A 247 19.37 -9.48 7.56
CA ILE A 247 20.71 -9.18 7.04
C ILE A 247 20.92 -7.66 6.86
N GLU A 248 19.83 -6.91 6.68
CA GLU A 248 19.80 -5.46 6.50
C GLU A 248 20.28 -4.70 7.74
#